data_AF-A0AAD3RQ57-F1
#
_entry.id   AF-A0AAD3RQ57-F1
#
_cell.length_a   1.000
_cell.length_b   1.000
_cell.length_c   1.000
_cell.angle_alpha   90.00
_cell.angle_beta   90.00
_cell.angle_gamma   90.00
#
_symmetry.space_group_name_H-M   'P 1'
#
loop_
_entity.id
_entity.type
_entity.pdbx_description
1 polymer ?
#
loop_
_entity_poly.entity_id
_entity_poly.type
_entity_poly.pdbx_seq_one_letter_code
_entity_poly.pdbx_strand_id
1 'polypeptide(L)'
;MTFTKWVLLIMVCAAVAAQARACRARCENHHYSCSKRGSFPCPSRCPRICYVNCKRCKVKCPVESTRRLSEASLSAACDKPGAVCHDPRFIGGDSSMFYFHGKKGKDFCLVSDKDLHINAHFMGKSATQEQELKHDLTWVKSIGVRFGSHQIYLGANKVARWESALDQLTLLVDGQSVLLPPRRGAQWEDRLSPLKITRVLNVNAVILQVPHKFSLTAWVVPVTAEESRVHGYGMTEDDCLAHLQLNFKFYELSPNCRISLLRTVRLPGLSKEWNRGSGSLGCPPRFNATGRGIVCRC
;
A
#
# COMPACT_ATOMS: atom_id res chain seq x y z
N MET A 1 -16.60 -16.32 -53.54
CA MET A 1 -16.56 -15.39 -52.38
C MET A 1 -16.50 -16.10 -51.02
N THR A 2 -15.89 -17.29 -50.92
CA THR A 2 -15.94 -18.11 -49.71
C THR A 2 -14.56 -18.34 -49.09
N PHE A 3 -13.49 -18.44 -49.87
CA PHE A 3 -12.16 -18.80 -49.35
C PHE A 3 -11.51 -17.71 -48.47
N THR A 4 -11.65 -16.43 -48.84
CA THR A 4 -11.07 -15.29 -48.10
C THR A 4 -11.71 -15.04 -46.73
N LYS A 5 -12.98 -15.41 -46.55
CA LYS A 5 -13.69 -15.26 -45.26
C LYS A 5 -13.21 -16.30 -44.22
N TRP A 6 -12.88 -17.51 -44.65
CA TRP A 6 -12.36 -18.55 -43.75
C TRP A 6 -10.92 -18.27 -43.30
N VAL A 7 -10.07 -17.73 -44.19
CA VAL A 7 -8.70 -17.32 -43.83
C VAL A 7 -8.71 -16.17 -42.81
N LEU A 8 -9.61 -15.19 -42.98
CA LEU A 8 -9.78 -14.12 -41.99
C LEU A 8 -10.27 -14.65 -40.64
N LEU A 9 -11.20 -15.62 -40.62
CA LEU A 9 -11.72 -16.21 -39.38
C LEU A 9 -10.63 -17.00 -38.62
N ILE A 10 -9.79 -17.74 -39.34
CA ILE A 10 -8.68 -18.52 -38.75
C ILE A 10 -7.59 -17.60 -38.18
N MET A 11 -7.25 -16.51 -38.88
CA MET A 11 -6.30 -15.50 -38.40
C MET A 11 -6.82 -14.73 -37.18
N VAL A 12 -8.13 -14.43 -37.13
CA VAL A 12 -8.76 -13.78 -35.96
C VAL A 12 -8.80 -14.75 -34.76
N CYS A 13 -9.04 -16.05 -34.96
CA CYS A 13 -8.96 -17.04 -33.88
C CYS A 13 -7.53 -17.21 -33.32
N ALA A 14 -6.50 -17.14 -34.17
CA ALA A 14 -5.11 -17.22 -33.73
C ALA A 14 -4.66 -15.98 -32.94
N ALA A 15 -5.16 -14.79 -33.29
CA ALA A 15 -4.87 -13.55 -32.56
C ALA A 15 -5.59 -13.44 -31.19
N VAL A 16 -6.74 -14.08 -31.02
CA VAL A 16 -7.45 -14.15 -29.73
C VAL A 16 -6.85 -15.21 -28.78
N ALA A 17 -6.05 -16.13 -29.30
CA ALA A 17 -5.36 -17.18 -28.53
C ALA A 17 -3.90 -16.84 -28.17
N ALA A 18 -3.58 -15.56 -27.96
CA ALA A 18 -2.39 -15.19 -27.19
C ALA A 18 -2.59 -15.64 -25.73
N GLN A 19 -2.39 -16.94 -25.48
CA GLN A 19 -2.40 -17.51 -24.14
C GLN A 19 -1.35 -16.77 -23.31
N ALA A 20 -1.82 -15.92 -22.40
CA ALA A 20 -1.00 -15.29 -21.39
C ALA A 20 -0.17 -16.39 -20.69
N ARG A 21 1.16 -16.39 -20.90
CA ARG A 21 2.05 -17.38 -20.29
C ARG A 21 1.82 -17.40 -18.79
N ALA A 22 1.43 -18.57 -18.26
CA ALA A 22 1.21 -18.75 -16.84
C ALA A 22 2.53 -18.53 -16.08
N CYS A 23 2.50 -17.64 -15.09
CA CYS A 23 3.63 -17.29 -14.25
C CYS A 23 4.00 -18.47 -13.33
N ARG A 24 5.27 -18.54 -12.92
CA ARG A 24 5.77 -19.51 -11.93
C ARG A 24 6.41 -18.76 -10.77
N ALA A 25 6.17 -19.21 -9.55
CA ALA A 25 6.75 -18.63 -8.34
C ALA A 25 7.76 -19.58 -7.70
N ARG A 26 8.83 -19.04 -7.11
CA ARG A 26 9.83 -19.80 -6.35
C ARG A 26 9.80 -19.40 -4.88
N CYS A 27 10.25 -20.29 -4.00
CA CYS A 27 10.53 -19.92 -2.62
C CYS A 27 11.87 -19.17 -2.55
N GLU A 28 11.84 -17.91 -2.13
CA GLU A 28 13.03 -17.03 -2.01
C GLU A 28 13.87 -17.32 -0.78
N ASN A 29 13.27 -17.90 0.26
CA ASN A 29 13.98 -18.20 1.50
C ASN A 29 14.66 -19.59 1.43
N HIS A 30 15.98 -19.57 1.23
CA HIS A 30 16.85 -20.75 1.13
C HIS A 30 16.89 -21.62 2.40
N HIS A 31 16.47 -21.11 3.55
CA HIS A 31 16.43 -21.84 4.81
C HIS A 31 15.38 -22.98 4.80
N TYR A 32 14.33 -22.86 3.98
CA TYR A 32 13.31 -23.90 3.86
C TYR A 32 13.69 -24.90 2.78
N SER A 33 13.50 -26.20 3.05
CA SER A 33 13.75 -27.30 2.09
C SER A 33 13.00 -27.12 0.76
N CYS A 34 11.92 -26.35 0.78
CA CYS A 34 11.15 -25.95 -0.39
C CYS A 34 11.93 -25.20 -1.47
N SER A 35 12.93 -24.41 -1.07
CA SER A 35 13.74 -23.59 -1.98
C SER A 35 14.51 -24.42 -3.01
N LYS A 36 14.78 -25.70 -2.67
CA LYS A 36 15.45 -26.69 -3.53
C LYS A 36 14.52 -27.31 -4.58
N ARG A 37 13.20 -27.13 -4.46
CA ARG A 37 12.19 -27.72 -5.38
C ARG A 37 11.95 -26.89 -6.66
N GLY A 38 12.64 -25.77 -6.82
CA GLY A 38 12.52 -24.92 -8.01
C GLY A 38 11.24 -24.09 -8.07
N SER A 39 10.77 -23.80 -9.28
CA SER A 39 9.62 -22.93 -9.52
C SER A 39 8.31 -23.70 -9.66
N PHE A 40 7.27 -23.22 -8.97
CA PHE A 40 5.94 -23.80 -8.93
C PHE A 40 4.98 -23.04 -9.85
N PRO A 41 4.09 -23.73 -10.59
CA PRO A 41 3.12 -23.06 -11.45
C PRO A 41 2.08 -22.30 -10.63
N CYS A 42 1.70 -21.10 -11.10
CA CYS A 42 0.61 -20.36 -10.50
C CYS A 42 -0.75 -21.02 -10.78
N PRO A 43 -1.65 -21.11 -9.78
CA PRO A 43 -3.02 -21.59 -9.97
C PRO A 43 -3.79 -20.80 -11.03
N SER A 44 -4.75 -21.45 -11.70
CA SER A 44 -5.61 -20.84 -12.74
C SER A 44 -6.40 -19.62 -12.28
N ARG A 45 -6.71 -19.53 -10.98
CA ARG A 45 -7.36 -18.37 -10.34
C ARG A 45 -6.44 -17.14 -10.18
N CYS A 46 -5.13 -17.31 -10.30
CA CYS A 46 -4.14 -16.24 -10.21
C CYS A 46 -2.96 -16.50 -11.19
N PRO A 47 -3.25 -16.72 -12.48
CA PRO A 47 -2.29 -17.35 -13.40
C PRO A 47 -1.09 -16.44 -13.71
N ARG A 48 -1.22 -15.14 -13.45
CA ARG A 48 -0.15 -14.16 -13.67
C ARG A 48 0.65 -13.81 -12.41
N ILE A 49 0.14 -14.11 -11.22
CA ILE A 49 0.73 -13.64 -9.98
C ILE A 49 0.45 -14.60 -8.83
N CYS A 50 1.51 -15.21 -8.30
CA CYS A 50 1.46 -16.07 -7.13
C CYS A 50 2.77 -16.01 -6.34
N TYR A 51 2.77 -16.55 -5.12
CA TYR A 51 3.96 -16.69 -4.30
C TYR A 51 3.98 -18.05 -3.60
N VAL A 52 5.15 -18.54 -3.20
CA VAL A 52 5.28 -19.82 -2.48
C VAL A 52 5.33 -19.52 -0.99
N ASN A 53 4.40 -20.08 -0.21
CA ASN A 53 4.57 -20.16 1.23
C ASN A 53 5.67 -21.19 1.54
N CYS A 54 6.90 -20.72 1.78
CA CYS A 54 8.09 -21.55 1.96
C CYS A 54 7.96 -22.56 3.11
N LYS A 55 7.30 -22.18 4.22
CA LYS A 55 7.09 -23.05 5.39
C LYS A 55 6.18 -24.24 5.07
N ARG A 56 5.15 -24.03 4.23
CA ARG A 56 4.16 -25.07 3.89
C ARG A 56 4.37 -25.71 2.52
N CYS A 57 5.33 -25.24 1.72
CA CYS A 57 5.52 -25.63 0.32
C CYS A 57 4.25 -25.58 -0.53
N LYS A 58 3.44 -24.54 -0.34
CA LYS A 58 2.19 -24.37 -1.11
C LYS A 58 2.20 -23.06 -1.85
N VAL A 59 1.85 -23.12 -3.14
CA VAL A 59 1.59 -21.92 -3.93
C VAL A 59 0.33 -21.26 -3.39
N LYS A 60 0.47 -19.98 -3.08
CA LYS A 60 -0.60 -19.11 -2.66
C LYS A 60 -0.78 -18.06 -3.72
N CYS A 61 -2.03 -17.81 -4.03
CA CYS A 61 -2.38 -16.63 -4.77
C CYS A 61 -2.38 -15.43 -3.82
N PRO A 62 -2.08 -14.22 -4.30
CA PRO A 62 -2.36 -12.99 -3.56
C PRO A 62 -3.83 -12.99 -3.17
N VAL A 63 -4.12 -12.46 -1.98
CA VAL A 63 -5.47 -12.46 -1.39
C VAL A 63 -6.51 -11.85 -2.36
N GLU A 64 -6.04 -10.95 -3.22
CA GLU A 64 -6.74 -10.25 -4.30
C GLU A 64 -7.37 -11.15 -5.38
N SER A 65 -7.03 -12.44 -5.45
CA SER A 65 -7.40 -13.31 -6.58
C SER A 65 -8.25 -14.55 -6.24
N THR A 66 -8.70 -14.73 -4.98
CA THR A 66 -9.27 -16.04 -4.56
C THR A 66 -10.59 -16.07 -3.77
N ARG A 67 -11.40 -14.99 -3.77
CA ARG A 67 -12.71 -14.80 -3.08
C ARG A 67 -12.65 -14.11 -1.71
N ARG A 68 -13.70 -13.31 -1.44
CA ARG A 68 -14.10 -12.62 -0.18
C ARG A 68 -12.92 -12.13 0.69
N LEU A 69 -12.28 -11.05 0.26
CA LEU A 69 -11.56 -10.18 1.19
C LEU A 69 -12.55 -9.64 2.22
N SER A 70 -12.57 -10.19 3.43
CA SER A 70 -13.36 -9.70 4.56
C SER A 70 -12.60 -8.61 5.32
N GLU A 71 -13.28 -7.90 6.23
CA GLU A 71 -12.61 -7.01 7.20
C GLU A 71 -11.51 -7.74 7.97
N ALA A 72 -11.76 -9.00 8.38
CA ALA A 72 -10.74 -9.85 8.99
C ALA A 72 -9.53 -10.11 8.07
N SER A 73 -9.75 -10.20 6.76
CA SER A 73 -8.65 -10.35 5.79
C SER A 73 -7.82 -9.08 5.65
N LEU A 74 -8.45 -7.90 5.75
CA LEU A 74 -7.78 -6.61 5.77
C LEU A 74 -6.96 -6.44 7.05
N SER A 75 -7.56 -6.72 8.21
CA SER A 75 -6.85 -6.73 9.50
C SER A 75 -5.64 -7.66 9.47
N ALA A 76 -5.78 -8.88 8.95
CA ALA A 76 -4.65 -9.81 8.81
C ALA A 76 -3.55 -9.34 7.86
N ALA A 77 -3.82 -8.36 6.97
CA ALA A 77 -2.83 -7.75 6.10
C ALA A 77 -1.88 -6.80 6.86
N CYS A 78 -2.26 -6.33 8.06
CA CYS A 78 -1.37 -5.54 8.92
C CYS A 78 -0.20 -6.35 9.49
N ASP A 79 -0.29 -7.67 9.52
CA ASP A 79 0.78 -8.56 9.98
C ASP A 79 1.54 -9.20 8.81
N LYS A 80 1.68 -8.49 7.69
CA LYS A 80 2.35 -8.96 6.48
C LYS A 80 3.41 -7.95 6.04
N PRO A 81 4.45 -8.40 5.32
CA PRO A 81 5.40 -7.50 4.67
C PRO A 81 4.68 -6.44 3.84
N GLY A 82 5.21 -5.21 3.88
CA GLY A 82 4.65 -4.02 3.25
C GLY A 82 3.50 -3.36 4.03
N ALA A 83 3.19 -3.83 5.24
CA ALA A 83 2.16 -3.21 6.08
C ALA A 83 2.60 -1.87 6.66
N VAL A 84 1.66 -0.92 6.67
CA VAL A 84 1.70 0.33 7.44
C VAL A 84 0.35 0.45 8.15
N CYS A 85 0.33 0.09 9.43
CA CYS A 85 -0.90 -0.02 10.22
C CYS A 85 -0.70 0.45 11.64
N HIS A 86 -1.79 0.64 12.40
CA HIS A 86 -1.73 1.16 13.78
C HIS A 86 -1.00 2.53 13.81
N ASP A 87 -0.10 2.77 14.78
CA ASP A 87 0.39 4.13 15.10
C ASP A 87 1.85 4.41 14.70
N PRO A 88 2.08 4.63 13.41
CA PRO A 88 2.19 3.55 12.44
C PRO A 88 3.34 2.59 12.75
N ARG A 89 2.98 1.30 12.82
CA ARG A 89 3.86 0.15 12.70
C ARG A 89 4.12 -0.14 11.22
N PHE A 90 5.39 -0.21 10.86
CA PHE A 90 5.87 -0.58 9.54
C PHE A 90 6.42 -2.01 9.54
N ILE A 91 6.11 -2.77 8.50
CA ILE A 91 6.74 -4.06 8.22
C ILE A 91 7.41 -3.99 6.85
N GLY A 92 8.74 -4.03 6.84
CA GLY A 92 9.55 -4.02 5.63
C GLY A 92 9.32 -5.23 4.73
N GLY A 93 9.78 -5.14 3.47
CA GLY A 93 9.75 -6.29 2.55
C GLY A 93 10.59 -7.47 3.02
N ASP A 94 11.62 -7.20 3.82
CA ASP A 94 12.46 -8.17 4.52
C ASP A 94 11.80 -8.74 5.80
N SER A 95 10.55 -8.36 6.07
CA SER A 95 9.78 -8.67 7.28
C SER A 95 10.30 -8.01 8.58
N SER A 96 11.22 -7.05 8.48
CA SER A 96 11.66 -6.28 9.65
C SER A 96 10.56 -5.33 10.10
N MET A 97 10.25 -5.34 11.40
CA MET A 97 9.19 -4.52 11.97
C MET A 97 9.79 -3.36 12.77
N PHE A 98 9.21 -2.17 12.61
CA PHE A 98 9.56 -1.02 13.45
C PHE A 98 8.39 -0.05 13.59
N TYR A 99 8.44 0.77 14.63
CA TYR A 99 7.48 1.83 14.89
C TYR A 99 8.09 3.16 14.46
N PHE A 100 7.30 3.96 13.75
CA PHE A 100 7.74 5.27 13.27
C PHE A 100 6.76 6.34 13.71
N HIS A 101 7.16 7.11 14.72
CA HIS A 101 6.29 8.12 15.31
C HIS A 101 6.15 9.38 14.45
N GLY A 102 7.04 9.61 13.48
CA GLY A 102 6.95 10.75 12.57
C GLY A 102 6.76 12.09 13.27
N LYS A 103 6.03 13.00 12.61
CA LYS A 103 5.55 14.27 13.18
C LYS A 103 4.16 14.57 12.64
N LYS A 104 3.30 15.13 13.47
CA LYS A 104 1.95 15.56 13.07
C LYS A 104 2.02 16.60 11.93
N GLY A 105 1.18 16.42 10.92
CA GLY A 105 1.00 17.35 9.80
C GLY A 105 2.20 17.41 8.86
N LYS A 106 3.04 16.37 8.85
CA LYS A 106 4.23 16.28 8.00
C LYS A 106 4.12 15.11 7.03
N ASP A 107 4.82 15.26 5.92
CA ASP A 107 4.90 14.27 4.87
C ASP A 107 6.24 13.54 4.94
N PHE A 108 6.19 12.23 4.75
CA PHE A 108 7.38 11.38 4.76
C PHE A 108 7.42 10.51 3.53
N CYS A 109 8.60 10.37 2.94
CA CYS A 109 8.82 9.47 1.83
C CYS A 109 8.84 8.02 2.34
N LEU A 110 7.96 7.18 1.81
CA LEU A 110 7.93 5.75 2.10
C LEU A 110 8.80 4.98 1.11
N VAL A 111 8.64 5.28 -0.18
CA VAL A 111 9.34 4.61 -1.30
C VAL A 111 9.81 5.67 -2.29
N SER A 112 11.08 5.57 -2.69
CA SER A 112 11.66 6.36 -3.77
C SER A 112 12.40 5.42 -4.73
N ASP A 113 11.88 5.29 -5.93
CA ASP A 113 12.46 4.51 -7.02
C ASP A 113 12.36 5.29 -8.34
N LYS A 114 13.11 4.87 -9.36
CA LYS A 114 13.21 5.57 -10.65
C LYS A 114 11.84 5.91 -11.26
N ASP A 115 10.90 4.96 -11.20
CA ASP A 115 9.56 5.08 -11.80
C ASP A 115 8.42 4.90 -10.78
N LEU A 116 8.71 5.03 -9.49
CA LEU A 116 7.72 4.90 -8.41
C LEU A 116 8.13 5.73 -7.20
N HIS A 117 7.28 6.66 -6.79
CA HIS A 117 7.45 7.40 -5.54
C HIS A 117 6.18 7.36 -4.71
N ILE A 118 6.33 7.13 -3.41
CA ILE A 118 5.22 7.06 -2.47
C ILE A 118 5.56 7.91 -1.25
N ASN A 119 4.71 8.88 -0.97
CA ASN A 119 4.77 9.71 0.24
C ASN A 119 3.51 9.47 1.08
N ALA A 120 3.65 9.58 2.39
CA ALA A 120 2.55 9.52 3.33
C ALA A 120 2.47 10.82 4.14
N HIS A 121 1.26 11.37 4.25
CA HIS A 121 0.93 12.50 5.10
C HIS A 121 0.47 11.99 6.46
N PHE A 122 1.12 12.45 7.51
CA PHE A 122 0.85 12.00 8.87
C PHE A 122 -0.08 13.01 9.55
N MET A 123 -1.17 12.51 10.12
CA MET A 123 -1.96 13.22 11.11
C MET A 123 -1.58 12.72 12.50
N GLY A 124 -2.07 13.39 13.54
CA GLY A 124 -1.67 13.02 14.88
C GLY A 124 -2.15 13.97 15.97
N LYS A 125 -1.77 13.63 17.19
CA LYS A 125 -1.82 14.50 18.36
C LYS A 125 -0.39 14.81 18.77
N SER A 126 -0.14 16.10 19.04
CA SER A 126 1.18 16.53 19.48
C SER A 126 1.39 16.08 20.91
N ALA A 127 2.62 15.66 21.24
CA ALA A 127 2.98 15.40 22.62
C ALA A 127 2.77 16.67 23.46
N THR A 128 1.96 16.59 24.51
CA THR A 128 1.86 17.64 25.53
C THR A 128 2.59 17.19 26.79
N GLN A 129 3.13 18.15 27.55
CA GLN A 129 3.80 17.85 28.83
C GLN A 129 2.86 17.17 29.84
N GLU A 130 1.57 17.45 29.77
CA GLU A 130 0.53 16.89 30.64
C GLU A 130 0.31 15.38 30.44
N GLN A 131 0.62 14.84 29.26
CA GLN A 131 0.47 13.41 28.94
C GLN A 131 1.80 12.62 29.06
N GLU A 132 2.89 13.26 29.48
CA GLU A 132 4.26 12.69 29.54
C GLU A 132 4.74 11.99 28.25
N LEU A 133 4.14 12.33 27.10
CA LEU A 133 4.50 11.71 25.83
C LEU A 133 5.87 12.19 25.36
N LYS A 134 6.74 11.26 24.99
CA LYS A 134 8.09 11.57 24.47
C LYS A 134 8.11 11.96 22.99
N HIS A 135 7.03 11.71 22.26
CA HIS A 135 6.90 11.94 20.82
C HIS A 135 5.42 12.10 20.44
N ASP A 136 5.17 12.70 19.27
CA ASP A 136 3.83 12.80 18.69
C ASP A 136 3.23 11.41 18.46
N LEU A 137 1.94 11.28 18.75
CA LEU A 137 1.14 10.12 18.35
C LEU A 137 0.63 10.38 16.94
N THR A 138 0.99 9.54 15.98
CA THR A 138 0.68 9.78 14.58
C THR A 138 0.04 8.59 13.89
N TRP A 139 -0.68 8.89 12.81
CA TRP A 139 -1.32 7.94 11.91
C TRP A 139 -1.20 8.43 10.47
N VAL A 140 -1.29 7.51 9.51
CA VAL A 140 -1.33 7.89 8.10
C VAL A 140 -2.70 8.42 7.74
N LYS A 141 -2.79 9.69 7.31
CA LYS A 141 -4.02 10.31 6.84
C LYS A 141 -4.25 10.05 5.36
N SER A 142 -3.20 10.23 4.57
CA SER A 142 -3.25 10.11 3.13
C SER A 142 -1.90 9.68 2.59
N ILE A 143 -1.91 9.16 1.36
CA ILE A 143 -0.71 8.92 0.58
C ILE A 143 -0.81 9.60 -0.79
N GLY A 144 0.35 9.98 -1.30
CA GLY A 144 0.54 10.33 -2.70
C GLY A 144 1.40 9.27 -3.37
N VAL A 145 0.95 8.72 -4.50
CA VAL A 145 1.70 7.76 -5.31
C VAL A 145 1.94 8.37 -6.68
N ARG A 146 3.20 8.35 -7.14
CA ARG A 146 3.57 8.78 -8.49
C ARG A 146 4.22 7.61 -9.23
N PHE A 147 3.76 7.30 -10.42
CA PHE A 147 4.35 6.28 -11.30
C PHE A 147 4.23 6.71 -12.75
N GLY A 148 5.32 6.63 -13.52
CA GLY A 148 5.36 7.22 -14.86
C GLY A 148 4.93 8.71 -14.83
N SER A 149 3.96 9.07 -15.67
CA SER A 149 3.33 10.40 -15.70
C SER A 149 2.12 10.56 -14.76
N HIS A 150 1.69 9.49 -14.09
CA HIS A 150 0.46 9.48 -13.30
C HIS A 150 0.69 9.75 -11.83
N GLN A 151 -0.31 10.37 -11.21
CA GLN A 151 -0.35 10.68 -9.79
C GLN A 151 -1.65 10.16 -9.19
N ILE A 152 -1.56 9.53 -8.03
CA ILE A 152 -2.70 9.06 -7.24
C ILE A 152 -2.66 9.74 -5.89
N TYR A 153 -3.78 10.30 -5.48
CA TYR A 153 -4.03 10.67 -4.09
C TYR A 153 -5.03 9.67 -3.49
N LEU A 154 -4.70 9.16 -2.31
CA LEU A 154 -5.62 8.36 -1.51
C LEU A 154 -5.61 8.85 -0.07
N GLY A 155 -6.77 9.19 0.47
CA GLY A 155 -6.91 9.77 1.81
C GLY A 155 -8.11 9.23 2.58
N ALA A 156 -8.02 9.30 3.91
CA ALA A 156 -9.15 9.20 4.81
C ALA A 156 -9.75 10.60 5.04
N ASN A 157 -11.07 10.71 4.90
CA ASN A 157 -11.82 11.92 5.22
C ASN A 157 -11.83 12.16 6.73
N LYS A 158 -11.82 13.44 7.12
CA LYS A 158 -12.08 13.81 8.51
C LYS A 158 -13.57 13.55 8.79
N VAL A 159 -13.87 12.82 9.85
CA VAL A 159 -15.23 12.53 10.26
C VAL A 159 -15.50 13.14 11.63
N ALA A 160 -16.73 13.59 11.87
CA ALA A 160 -17.16 13.99 13.21
C ALA A 160 -17.58 12.77 14.03
N ARG A 161 -18.17 11.77 13.37
CA ARG A 161 -18.55 10.48 13.95
C ARG A 161 -18.28 9.38 12.95
N TRP A 162 -17.74 8.25 13.42
CA TRP A 162 -17.54 7.09 12.55
C TRP A 162 -18.87 6.41 12.23
N GLU A 163 -19.14 6.26 10.93
CA GLU A 163 -20.26 5.48 10.40
C GLU A 163 -19.73 4.47 9.38
N SER A 164 -19.80 3.18 9.72
CA SER A 164 -19.22 2.11 8.90
C SER A 164 -19.86 1.96 7.52
N ALA A 165 -21.09 2.48 7.34
CA ALA A 165 -21.82 2.46 6.07
C ALA A 165 -21.43 3.60 5.12
N LEU A 166 -20.81 4.68 5.63
CA LEU A 166 -20.39 5.83 4.82
C LEU A 166 -18.98 5.63 4.30
N ASP A 167 -18.76 6.01 3.04
CA ASP A 167 -17.45 5.94 2.44
C ASP A 167 -16.62 7.18 2.78
N GLN A 168 -15.53 6.95 3.49
CA GLN A 168 -14.60 7.95 3.97
C GLN A 168 -13.29 7.95 3.19
N LEU A 169 -13.23 7.23 2.06
CA LEU A 169 -12.11 7.28 1.14
C LEU A 169 -12.25 8.47 0.19
N THR A 170 -11.18 9.25 0.07
CA THR A 170 -11.01 10.18 -1.05
C THR A 170 -9.95 9.63 -1.99
N LEU A 171 -10.29 9.55 -3.28
CA LEU A 171 -9.42 9.01 -4.31
C LEU A 171 -9.38 9.95 -5.52
N LEU A 172 -8.18 10.42 -5.86
CA LEU A 172 -7.94 11.22 -7.05
C LEU A 172 -6.89 10.55 -7.93
N VAL A 173 -7.10 10.57 -9.24
CA VAL A 173 -6.10 10.18 -10.24
C VAL A 173 -5.87 11.37 -11.16
N ASP A 174 -4.61 11.81 -11.26
CA ASP A 174 -4.20 12.98 -12.04
C ASP A 174 -4.99 14.25 -11.69
N GLY A 175 -5.34 14.38 -10.40
CA GLY A 175 -6.13 15.49 -9.86
C GLY A 175 -7.65 15.35 -10.08
N GLN A 176 -8.12 14.34 -10.80
CA GLN A 176 -9.53 14.09 -11.05
C GLN A 176 -10.10 13.09 -10.06
N SER A 177 -11.33 13.33 -9.60
CA SER A 177 -12.01 12.44 -8.65
C SER A 177 -12.39 11.12 -9.32
N VAL A 178 -12.10 10.01 -8.63
CA VAL A 178 -12.51 8.69 -9.07
C VAL A 178 -13.90 8.37 -8.56
N LEU A 179 -14.86 8.23 -9.48
CA LEU A 179 -16.20 7.75 -9.15
C LEU A 179 -16.19 6.22 -9.04
N LEU A 180 -16.17 5.72 -7.81
CA LEU A 180 -16.19 4.28 -7.52
C LEU A 180 -17.42 3.92 -6.69
N PRO A 181 -18.44 3.25 -7.29
CA PRO A 181 -19.67 2.90 -6.59
C PRO A 181 -19.42 2.18 -5.26
N PRO A 182 -20.26 2.40 -4.22
CA PRO A 182 -20.09 1.80 -2.90
C PRO A 182 -20.56 0.33 -2.89
N ARG A 183 -19.96 -0.48 -3.76
CA ARG A 183 -20.28 -1.89 -3.94
C ARG A 183 -18.99 -2.68 -4.08
N ARG A 184 -18.87 -3.75 -3.28
CA ARG A 184 -17.77 -4.71 -3.38
C ARG A 184 -17.57 -5.14 -4.83
N GLY A 185 -16.32 -5.11 -5.28
CA GLY A 185 -15.92 -5.50 -6.63
C GLY A 185 -16.24 -4.46 -7.71
N ALA A 186 -16.77 -3.28 -7.36
CA ALA A 186 -16.79 -2.15 -8.29
C ALA A 186 -15.35 -1.82 -8.72
N GLN A 187 -15.17 -1.50 -9.99
CA GLN A 187 -13.87 -1.25 -10.60
C GLN A 187 -13.85 0.10 -11.27
N TRP A 188 -12.68 0.72 -11.22
CA TRP A 188 -12.34 1.89 -12.01
C TRP A 188 -11.04 1.59 -12.76
N GLU A 189 -11.04 1.93 -14.03
CA GLU A 189 -9.91 1.79 -14.93
C GLU A 189 -9.89 3.03 -15.81
N ASP A 190 -8.69 3.48 -16.17
CA ASP A 190 -8.49 4.52 -17.16
C ASP A 190 -7.89 3.91 -18.42
N ARG A 191 -8.30 4.39 -19.60
CA ARG A 191 -7.76 3.94 -20.88
C ARG A 191 -6.33 4.43 -21.10
N LEU A 192 -5.96 5.54 -20.44
CA LEU A 192 -4.67 6.19 -20.59
C LEU A 192 -3.67 5.76 -19.51
N SER A 193 -4.10 4.99 -18.50
CA SER A 193 -3.28 4.56 -17.38
C SER A 193 -3.34 3.05 -17.18
N PRO A 194 -2.23 2.39 -16.83
CA PRO A 194 -2.24 0.97 -16.43
C PRO A 194 -2.86 0.74 -15.03
N LEU A 195 -3.37 1.78 -14.37
CA LEU A 195 -3.96 1.73 -13.05
C LEU A 195 -5.35 1.08 -13.07
N LYS A 196 -5.51 0.03 -12.27
CA LYS A 196 -6.81 -0.55 -11.93
C LYS A 196 -7.10 -0.34 -10.46
N ILE A 197 -8.31 0.12 -10.15
CA ILE A 197 -8.78 0.31 -8.78
C ILE A 197 -10.01 -0.55 -8.55
N THR A 198 -10.03 -1.33 -7.47
CA THR A 198 -11.14 -2.25 -7.15
C THR A 198 -11.59 -2.08 -5.71
N ARG A 199 -12.90 -1.95 -5.49
CA ARG A 199 -13.52 -2.02 -4.17
C ARG A 199 -13.33 -3.39 -3.54
N VAL A 200 -12.76 -3.41 -2.34
CA VAL A 200 -12.59 -4.63 -1.55
C VAL A 200 -13.85 -4.93 -0.75
N LEU A 201 -14.38 -3.90 -0.08
CA LEU A 201 -15.64 -3.90 0.65
C LEU A 201 -16.64 -2.98 -0.06
N ASN A 202 -17.84 -2.82 0.49
CA ASN A 202 -18.82 -1.88 -0.08
C ASN A 202 -18.29 -0.43 0.01
N VAL A 203 -17.69 -0.07 1.14
CA VAL A 203 -17.07 1.24 1.39
C VAL A 203 -15.73 1.06 2.08
N ASN A 204 -14.94 2.13 2.19
CA ASN A 204 -13.75 2.23 3.03
C ASN A 204 -12.58 1.30 2.72
N ALA A 205 -12.63 0.46 1.69
CA ALA A 205 -11.50 -0.40 1.33
C ALA A 205 -11.35 -0.60 -0.19
N VAL A 206 -10.13 -0.39 -0.69
CA VAL A 206 -9.77 -0.48 -2.11
C VAL A 206 -8.44 -1.19 -2.31
N ILE A 207 -8.27 -1.79 -3.49
CA ILE A 207 -6.99 -2.23 -4.01
C ILE A 207 -6.66 -1.39 -5.23
N LEU A 208 -5.47 -0.82 -5.27
CA LEU A 208 -4.88 -0.13 -6.42
C LEU A 208 -3.79 -1.03 -7.00
N GLN A 209 -3.88 -1.34 -8.29
CA GLN A 209 -2.93 -2.21 -8.97
C GLN A 209 -2.36 -1.50 -10.19
N VAL A 210 -1.04 -1.50 -10.29
CA VAL A 210 -0.32 -1.17 -11.52
C VAL A 210 0.50 -2.41 -11.89
N PRO A 211 0.16 -3.10 -12.99
CA PRO A 211 0.85 -4.31 -13.43
C PRO A 211 2.37 -4.12 -13.41
N HIS A 212 3.09 -5.15 -12.95
CA HIS A 212 4.55 -5.18 -12.87
C HIS A 212 5.20 -4.13 -11.94
N LYS A 213 4.45 -3.17 -11.38
CA LYS A 213 4.99 -2.17 -10.44
C LYS A 213 4.60 -2.47 -9.00
N PHE A 214 3.32 -2.32 -8.67
CA PHE A 214 2.85 -2.50 -7.30
C PHE A 214 1.38 -2.92 -7.23
N SER A 215 1.02 -3.50 -6.09
CA SER A 215 -0.34 -3.55 -5.57
C SER A 215 -0.38 -2.89 -4.20
N LEU A 216 -1.42 -2.10 -3.96
CA LEU A 216 -1.67 -1.45 -2.69
C LEU A 216 -3.08 -1.80 -2.25
N THR A 217 -3.20 -2.50 -1.12
CA THR A 217 -4.47 -2.60 -0.39
C THR A 217 -4.53 -1.48 0.64
N ALA A 218 -5.60 -0.69 0.62
CA ALA A 218 -5.78 0.42 1.53
C ALA A 218 -7.19 0.45 2.08
N TRP A 219 -7.32 0.73 3.38
CA TRP A 219 -8.62 0.83 4.03
C TRP A 219 -8.61 1.85 5.15
N VAL A 220 -9.78 2.46 5.37
CA VAL A 220 -10.01 3.44 6.42
C VAL A 220 -10.55 2.73 7.64
N VAL A 221 -10.00 3.05 8.80
CA VAL A 221 -10.50 2.60 10.10
C VAL A 221 -10.70 3.80 11.02
N PRO A 222 -11.62 3.72 12.00
CA PRO A 222 -11.68 4.70 13.06
C PRO A 222 -10.54 4.49 14.05
N VAL A 223 -10.06 5.57 14.66
CA VAL A 223 -9.37 5.49 15.96
C VAL A 223 -10.42 5.19 17.02
N THR A 224 -10.29 4.05 17.69
CA THR A 224 -11.28 3.61 18.69
C THR A 224 -11.00 4.21 20.07
N ALA A 225 -12.04 4.33 20.90
CA ALA A 225 -11.90 4.76 22.30
C ALA A 225 -10.97 3.82 23.10
N GLU A 226 -10.98 2.53 22.78
CA GLU A 226 -10.09 1.56 23.42
C GLU A 226 -8.63 1.75 23.02
N GLU A 227 -8.34 1.97 21.73
CA GLU A 227 -6.99 2.35 21.29
C GLU A 227 -6.54 3.65 21.98
N SER A 228 -7.43 4.64 22.06
CA SER A 228 -7.19 5.88 22.79
C SER A 228 -6.87 5.67 24.28
N ARG A 229 -7.58 4.76 24.95
CA ARG A 229 -7.37 4.42 26.36
C ARG A 229 -6.05 3.67 26.57
N VAL A 230 -5.78 2.66 25.75
CA VAL A 230 -4.59 1.79 25.88
C VAL A 230 -3.31 2.55 25.55
N HIS A 231 -3.35 3.43 24.56
CA HIS A 231 -2.18 4.17 24.10
C HIS A 231 -2.12 5.60 24.62
N GLY A 232 -3.05 6.00 25.49
CA GLY A 232 -3.07 7.31 26.12
C GLY A 232 -3.26 8.47 25.16
N TYR A 233 -3.94 8.26 24.02
CA TYR A 233 -4.18 9.33 23.04
C TYR A 233 -4.97 10.49 23.67
N GLY A 234 -5.88 10.19 24.61
CA GLY A 234 -6.75 11.18 25.22
C GLY A 234 -7.66 11.83 24.18
N MET A 235 -8.22 11.01 23.27
CA MET A 235 -9.23 11.45 22.30
C MET A 235 -10.54 11.77 23.03
N THR A 236 -11.16 12.89 22.66
CA THR A 236 -12.55 13.21 23.05
C THR A 236 -13.52 12.74 21.96
N GLU A 237 -14.84 12.79 22.21
CA GLU A 237 -15.84 12.43 21.20
C GLU A 237 -15.72 13.27 19.91
N ASP A 238 -15.17 14.48 20.01
CA ASP A 238 -14.95 15.39 18.88
C ASP A 238 -13.68 15.07 18.05
N ASP A 239 -12.80 14.20 18.57
CA ASP A 239 -11.58 13.73 17.94
C ASP A 239 -11.77 12.39 17.21
N CYS A 240 -12.92 12.19 16.56
CA CYS A 240 -13.18 11.00 15.72
C CYS A 240 -12.28 10.99 14.47
N LEU A 241 -11.02 10.59 14.66
CA LEU A 241 -10.03 10.51 13.60
C LEU A 241 -10.22 9.18 12.87
N ALA A 242 -10.54 9.25 11.57
CA ALA A 242 -10.39 8.10 10.69
C ALA A 242 -8.99 8.16 10.06
N HIS A 243 -8.32 7.02 9.97
CA HIS A 243 -6.98 6.93 9.39
C HIS A 243 -6.86 5.78 8.40
N LEU A 244 -5.81 5.83 7.59
CA LEU A 244 -5.49 4.78 6.62
C LEU A 244 -4.62 3.70 7.25
N GLN A 245 -4.98 2.46 6.93
CA GLN A 245 -4.12 1.30 7.01
C GLN A 245 -3.79 0.83 5.60
N LEU A 246 -2.54 0.43 5.39
CA LEU A 246 -1.98 0.14 4.07
C LEU A 246 -1.25 -1.20 4.09
N ASN A 247 -1.33 -1.93 2.99
CA ASN A 247 -0.43 -3.04 2.71
C ASN A 247 0.06 -2.96 1.26
N PHE A 248 1.37 -2.74 1.12
CA PHE A 248 2.04 -2.64 -0.17
C PHE A 248 2.62 -3.99 -0.59
N LYS A 249 2.55 -4.25 -1.89
CA LYS A 249 3.32 -5.30 -2.55
C LYS A 249 3.98 -4.72 -3.78
N PHE A 250 5.30 -4.81 -3.85
CA PHE A 250 6.07 -4.36 -5.01
C PHE A 250 6.52 -5.57 -5.83
N TYR A 251 6.56 -5.42 -7.16
CA TYR A 251 6.91 -6.50 -8.09
C TYR A 251 8.28 -6.31 -8.72
N GLU A 252 8.57 -5.11 -9.22
CA GLU A 252 9.80 -4.78 -9.93
C GLU A 252 10.35 -3.44 -9.43
N LEU A 253 10.92 -3.43 -8.22
CA LEU A 253 11.71 -2.28 -7.74
C LEU A 253 13.12 -2.33 -8.34
N SER A 254 13.67 -1.17 -8.69
CA SER A 254 15.04 -1.12 -9.19
C SER A 254 16.06 -1.48 -8.10
N PRO A 255 17.26 -1.97 -8.46
CA PRO A 255 18.33 -2.23 -7.49
C PRO A 255 18.74 -1.01 -6.66
N ASN A 256 18.48 0.20 -7.17
CA ASN A 256 18.81 1.47 -6.52
C ASN A 256 17.63 2.09 -5.78
N CYS A 257 16.51 1.36 -5.65
CA CYS A 257 15.35 1.82 -4.90
C CYS A 257 15.75 2.14 -3.44
N ARG A 258 15.43 3.36 -3.01
CA ARG A 258 15.56 3.81 -1.62
C ARG A 258 14.22 3.66 -0.94
N ILE A 259 14.11 2.70 -0.02
CA ILE A 259 12.93 2.56 0.82
C ILE A 259 13.23 3.16 2.19
N SER A 260 13.10 4.49 2.29
CA SER A 260 13.49 5.32 3.43
C SER A 260 12.82 4.93 4.74
N LEU A 261 11.64 4.32 4.68
CA LEU A 261 10.87 3.86 5.84
C LEU A 261 10.43 2.38 5.72
N LEU A 262 11.12 1.53 4.95
CA LEU A 262 10.84 0.07 4.98
C LEU A 262 12.12 -0.79 4.99
N ARG A 263 13.31 -0.19 5.10
CA ARG A 263 14.57 -0.92 5.30
C ARG A 263 15.14 -0.56 6.66
N THR A 264 15.21 -1.52 7.56
CA THR A 264 16.10 -1.41 8.72
C THR A 264 17.52 -1.46 8.17
N VAL A 265 18.23 -0.35 8.24
CA VAL A 265 19.66 -0.31 7.93
C VAL A 265 20.37 -1.16 8.97
N ARG A 266 20.72 -2.39 8.63
CA ARG A 266 21.70 -3.18 9.39
C ARG A 266 23.09 -2.77 8.90
N LEU A 267 23.62 -1.68 9.44
CA LEU A 267 25.06 -1.44 9.39
C LEU A 267 25.69 -2.31 10.49
N PRO A 268 26.62 -3.23 10.17
CA PRO A 268 27.40 -3.89 11.19
C PRO A 268 28.33 -2.84 11.82
N GLY A 269 28.15 -2.51 13.10
CA GLY A 269 29.17 -1.76 13.85
C GLY A 269 28.75 -0.53 14.65
N LEU A 270 27.46 -0.26 14.91
CA LEU A 270 27.09 0.78 15.89
C LEU A 270 26.26 0.19 17.03
N SER A 271 26.95 -0.03 18.14
CA SER A 271 26.37 -0.25 19.47
C SER A 271 25.57 0.98 19.92
N LYS A 272 24.48 0.70 20.65
CA LYS A 272 23.80 1.54 21.66
C LYS A 272 24.31 2.99 21.76
N GLU A 273 23.52 3.94 21.27
CA GLU A 273 23.16 5.21 21.90
C GLU A 273 22.49 6.13 20.86
N TRP A 274 21.15 6.18 20.87
CA TRP A 274 20.45 7.33 20.29
C TRP A 274 20.32 8.39 21.38
N ASN A 275 21.39 9.14 21.61
CA ASN A 275 21.40 10.30 22.50
C ASN A 275 21.30 11.59 21.69
N ARG A 276 20.48 12.49 22.23
CA ARG A 276 20.21 13.90 21.90
C ARG A 276 21.14 14.59 20.90
N GLY A 277 20.51 15.22 19.91
CA GLY A 277 20.92 16.51 19.38
C GLY A 277 21.84 16.48 18.17
N SER A 278 21.53 17.39 17.24
CA SER A 278 22.30 17.77 16.04
C SER A 278 22.23 16.81 14.84
N GLY A 279 21.99 17.38 13.66
CA GLY A 279 22.04 16.68 12.39
C GLY A 279 20.82 16.89 11.50
N SER A 280 20.53 18.15 11.16
CA SER A 280 19.71 18.49 10.00
C SER A 280 20.25 17.77 8.75
N LEU A 281 19.50 16.83 8.21
CA LEU A 281 19.68 16.35 6.84
C LEU A 281 18.40 16.65 6.05
N GLY A 282 18.48 17.73 5.26
CA GLY A 282 17.96 17.77 3.90
C GLY A 282 16.45 17.83 3.68
N CYS A 283 15.93 19.06 3.71
CA CYS A 283 14.76 19.60 2.98
C CYS A 283 13.32 19.25 3.43
N PRO A 284 12.57 20.26 3.93
CA PRO A 284 11.11 20.22 4.05
C PRO A 284 10.43 20.79 2.78
N PRO A 285 9.28 20.26 2.33
CA PRO A 285 8.32 21.03 1.57
C PRO A 285 7.13 21.45 2.45
N ARG A 286 6.76 22.72 2.37
CA ARG A 286 5.41 23.17 2.69
C ARG A 286 4.52 22.82 1.51
N PHE A 287 3.41 22.14 1.76
CA PHE A 287 2.31 22.03 0.80
C PHE A 287 1.39 23.23 0.98
N ASN A 288 1.06 23.92 -0.11
CA ASN A 288 -0.12 24.76 -0.17
C ASN A 288 -1.05 24.16 -1.23
N ALA A 289 -2.32 24.04 -0.90
CA ALA A 289 -3.30 23.34 -1.72
C ALA A 289 -3.70 24.19 -2.94
N THR A 290 -2.85 24.27 -3.96
CA THR A 290 -3.21 24.66 -5.33
C THR A 290 -2.31 23.91 -6.29
N GLY A 291 -2.90 23.28 -7.31
CA GLY A 291 -2.22 22.32 -8.18
C GLY A 291 -0.99 22.90 -8.87
N ARG A 292 0.17 22.23 -8.69
CA ARG A 292 1.31 22.09 -9.63
C ARG A 292 2.44 21.27 -8.97
N GLY A 293 2.72 20.10 -9.54
CA GLY A 293 4.01 19.38 -9.55
C GLY A 293 4.73 19.05 -8.24
N ILE A 294 4.96 17.75 -7.96
CA ILE A 294 5.85 17.28 -6.87
C ILE A 294 7.14 16.73 -7.48
N VAL A 295 8.29 17.18 -6.95
CA VAL A 295 9.63 16.63 -7.22
C VAL A 295 10.19 16.08 -5.91
N CYS A 296 10.45 14.78 -5.85
CA CYS A 296 11.41 14.21 -4.91
C CYS A 296 12.82 14.52 -5.44
N ARG A 297 13.57 15.42 -4.80
CA ARG A 297 15.03 15.50 -5.03
C ARG A 297 15.72 14.68 -3.94
N CYS A 298 16.57 13.75 -4.36
CA CYS A 298 17.56 13.11 -3.51
C CYS A 298 18.73 14.05 -3.26
#